data_AF-A0A4Q5QVX8-F1
#
_entry.id   AF-A0A4Q5QVX8-F1
#
_cell.length_a   1.000
_cell.length_b   1.000
_cell.length_c   1.000
_cell.angle_alpha   90.00
_cell.angle_beta   90.00
_cell.angle_gamma   90.00
#
_symmetry.space_group_name_H-M   'P 1'
#
loop_
_entity.id
_entity.type
_entity.pdbx_description
1 polymer ?
#
loop_
_entity_poly.entity_id
_entity_poly.type
_entity_poly.pdbx_seq_one_letter_code
_entity_poly.pdbx_strand_id
1 'polypeptide(L)' 'MLNRLHIQNYAIIDDIEIVFSDKLNIITGETGAGKSILMGALSLILGDRADLAALRN' A
#
# COMPACT_ATOMS: atom_id res chain seq x y z
N MET A 1 0.40 -5.87 -16.01
CA MET A 1 1.33 -5.17 -15.12
C MET A 1 0.51 -4.39 -14.10
N LEU A 2 1.02 -4.13 -12.89
CA LEU A 2 0.31 -3.30 -11.92
C LEU A 2 0.37 -1.85 -12.41
N ASN A 3 -0.79 -1.26 -12.72
CA ASN A 3 -0.87 0.09 -13.30
C ASN A 3 -1.23 1.15 -12.25
N ARG A 4 -2.09 0.79 -11.29
CA ARG A 4 -2.65 1.69 -10.29
C ARG A 4 -2.88 0.93 -8.99
N LEU A 5 -2.58 1.56 -7.87
CA LEU A 5 -2.93 1.12 -6.53
C LEU A 5 -3.69 2.25 -5.84
N HIS A 6 -4.91 1.96 -5.43
CA HIS A 6 -5.75 2.86 -4.65
C HIS A 6 -5.94 2.25 -3.27
N ILE A 7 -5.63 3.01 -2.22
CA ILE A 7 -5.69 2.56 -0.83
C ILE A 7 -6.57 3.56 -0.09
N GLN A 8 -7.57 3.03 0.61
CA GLN A 8 -8.47 3.81 1.47
C GLN A 8 -8.61 3.12 2.82
N ASN A 9 -8.77 3.92 3.87
CA ASN A 9 -9.05 3.46 5.23
C ASN A 9 -8.09 2.35 5.71
N TYR A 10 -6.80 2.50 5.45
CA TYR A 10 -5.78 1.49 5.74
C TYR A 10 -4.56 2.09 6.46
N ALA A 11 -4.27 1.58 7.66
CA ALA A 11 -3.28 2.12 8.59
C ALA A 11 -3.46 3.63 8.77
N ILE A 12 -2.41 4.43 8.60
CA ILE A 12 -2.53 5.90 8.68
C ILE A 12 -2.99 6.56 7.37
N ILE A 13 -3.29 5.78 6.32
CA ILE A 13 -3.72 6.28 5.02
C ILE A 13 -5.25 6.38 5.01
N ASP A 14 -5.75 7.60 4.84
CA ASP A 14 -7.18 7.86 4.67
C ASP A 14 -7.58 7.62 3.19
N ASP A 15 -6.88 8.26 2.24
CA ASP A 15 -7.03 8.03 0.79
C ASP A 15 -5.71 8.35 0.06
N ILE A 16 -5.20 7.41 -0.73
CA ILE A 16 -4.08 7.65 -1.63
C ILE A 16 -4.22 6.85 -2.92
N GLU A 17 -3.79 7.47 -4.00
CA GLU A 17 -3.72 6.85 -5.31
C GLU A 17 -2.30 6.91 -5.86
N ILE A 18 -1.79 5.75 -6.31
CA ILE A 18 -0.46 5.59 -6.87
C ILE A 18 -0.59 5.06 -8.29
N VAL A 19 0.01 5.76 -9.25
CA VAL A 19 0.15 5.30 -10.64
C VAL A 19 1.57 4.78 -10.82
N PHE A 20 1.70 3.53 -11.24
CA PHE A 20 3.01 2.91 -11.45
C PHE A 20 3.51 3.17 -12.87
N SER A 21 4.82 3.36 -12.98
CA SER A 21 5.54 3.33 -14.25
C SER A 21 5.54 1.92 -14.83
N ASP A 22 5.62 1.83 -16.15
CA ASP A 22 5.84 0.58 -16.90
C ASP A 22 7.29 0.06 -16.79
N LYS A 23 8.17 0.82 -16.13
CA LYS A 23 9.58 0.49 -15.90
C LYS A 23 9.83 0.13 -14.42
N LEU A 24 11.05 0.39 -13.95
CA LEU A 24 11.43 0.23 -12.55
C LEU A 24 10.75 1.30 -11.69
N ASN A 25 10.00 0.86 -10.69
CA ASN A 25 9.43 1.71 -9.65
C ASN A 25 10.28 1.56 -8.38
N ILE A 26 10.73 2.68 -7.80
CA ILE A 26 11.52 2.69 -6.57
C ILE A 26 10.69 3.34 -5.47
N ILE A 27 10.47 2.61 -4.38
CA ILE A 27 9.78 3.11 -3.19
C ILE A 27 10.84 3.37 -2.10
N THR A 28 10.95 4.63 -1.69
CA THR A 28 11.85 5.07 -0.62
C THR A 28 11.05 5.60 0.58
N GLY A 29 11.72 5.81 1.70
CA GLY A 29 11.11 6.34 2.91
C GLY A 29 12.08 6.27 4.09
N GLU A 30 11.75 6.99 5.15
CA GLU A 30 12.63 7.17 6.31
C GLU A 30 12.67 5.91 7.18
N THR A 31 11.60 5.63 7.94
CA THR A 31 11.41 4.36 8.67
C THR A 31 9.94 4.00 8.84
N GLY A 32 9.65 2.69 8.80
CA GLY A 32 8.53 2.04 9.47
C GLY A 32 7.12 2.22 8.89
N ALA A 33 6.70 3.44 8.55
CA ALA A 33 5.31 3.74 8.26
C ALA A 33 4.98 3.64 6.76
N GLY A 34 5.37 4.62 5.94
CA GLY A 34 4.88 4.73 4.56
C GLY A 34 5.21 3.52 3.67
N LYS A 35 6.47 3.05 3.71
CA LYS A 35 6.90 1.90 2.90
C LYS A 35 6.24 0.59 3.34
N SER A 36 6.20 0.31 4.64
CA SER A 36 5.63 -0.95 5.16
C SER A 36 4.12 -1.02 4.94
N ILE A 37 3.42 0.11 5.06
CA ILE A 37 1.99 0.19 4.76
C ILE A 37 1.73 -0.10 3.28
N LEU A 38 2.51 0.49 2.37
CA LEU A 38 2.36 0.25 0.94
C LEU A 38 2.64 -1.22 0.58
N MET A 39 3.66 -1.83 1.19
CA MET A 39 3.93 -3.25 1.04
C MET A 39 2.81 -4.12 1.62
N GLY A 40 2.26 -3.76 2.78
CA GLY A 40 1.13 -4.44 3.40
C GLY A 40 -0.10 -4.44 2.51
N ALA A 41 -0.46 -3.29 1.94
CA ALA A 41 -1.59 -3.18 1.00
C ALA A 41 -1.39 -4.08 -0.24
N LEU A 42 -0.18 -4.14 -0.79
CA LEU A 42 0.14 -5.04 -1.90
C LEU A 42 0.01 -6.52 -1.50
N SER A 43 0.51 -6.89 -0.32
CA SER A 43 0.36 -8.24 0.25
C SER A 43 -1.10 -8.66 0.35
N LEU A 44 -2.00 -7.78 0.81
CA LEU A 44 -3.43 -8.06 0.88
C LEU A 44 -4.05 -8.36 -0.50
N ILE A 45 -3.65 -7.61 -1.52
CA ILE A 45 -4.08 -7.85 -2.92
C ILE A 45 -3.58 -9.21 -3.41
N LEU A 46 -2.39 -9.64 -2.98
CA LEU A 46 -1.82 -10.94 -3.31
C LEU A 46 -2.44 -12.11 -2.52
N GLY A 47 -3.36 -11.84 -1.59
CA GLY A 47 -4.12 -12.85 -0.85
C GLY A 47 -3.59 -13.14 0.55
N ASP A 48 -2.69 -12.33 1.08
CA ASP A 48 -2.26 -12.45 2.48
C ASP A 48 -3.43 -12.17 3.42
N ARG A 49 -3.38 -12.77 4.62
CA ARG A 49 -4.38 -12.56 5.66
C ARG A 49 -4.41 -11.08 6.05
N ALA A 50 -5.61 -10.51 6.02
CA ALA A 50 -5.85 -9.16 6.52
C ALA A 50 -5.58 -9.05 8.02
N ASP A 51 -4.70 -8.13 8.40
CA ASP A 51 -4.61 -7.64 9.76
C ASP A 51 -5.71 -6.60 9.98
N LEU A 52 -6.72 -6.97 10.76
CA LEU A 52 -7.86 -6.10 11.06
C LEU A 52 -7.45 -4.85 11.85
N ALA A 53 -6.31 -4.87 12.57
CA ALA A 53 -5.79 -3.70 13.27
C ALA A 53 -5.35 -2.59 12.29
N ALA A 54 -5.06 -2.94 11.03
CA ALA A 54 -4.70 -2.00 9.99
C ALA A 54 -5.93 -1.45 9.25
N LEU A 55 -7.15 -1.94 9.47
CA LEU A 55 -8.35 -1.42 8.81
C LEU A 55 -9.01 -0.32 9.64
N ARG A 56 -9.50 0.73 8.98
CA ARG A 56 -10.20 1.84 9.61
C ARG A 56 -11.61 1.99 9.00
N ASN A 57 -12.49 2.68 9.72
CA ASN A 57 -13.87 2.94 9.30
C ASN A 57 -13.94 4.16 8.39
#